data_AF-A0A821SS50-F1
#
_entry.id   AF-A0A821SS50-F1
#
_cell.length_a   1.000
_cell.length_b   1.000
_cell.length_c   1.000
_cell.angle_alpha   90.00
_cell.angle_beta   90.00
_cell.angle_gamma   90.00
#
_symmetry.space_group_name_H-M   'P 1'
#
loop_
_entity.id
_entity.type
_entity.pdbx_description
1 polymer ?
#
loop_
_entity_poly.entity_id
_entity_poly.type
_entity_poly.pdbx_seq_one_letter_code
_entity_poly.pdbx_strand_id
1 'polypeptide(L)'
;MAAEESLPPCSPISPDAPSTQPRITTNLNHHSDYEQLIFEGVRSGEVSEIERLVEKLGVEILSARDQHGYTPAHWAALDGSVAVMRYLVERGAPVDLSCLGTQGPRPIHWACRKGHASVVQVLLQSGVAVNAADFKGLTPLMTACMYGKTATAAYLLGMGAATRLSDINGDTALHWAAYKGHADLVRLLIYSGVPLHCTDNFGSTPLHLACLSGNLTCVRLLCEKVKAELEPRDKNGKTPLMLAQSHRHAEVVKLLQKEMKRKSHWMPPLSELWALLFGGAGDSKGPLLFFLGSVLLWGYPMYIIRCIPLTWNTLRLSHYCFLYWNAIMWMSWLIANRRDPGYIPQNSETYYRAIRQIPYYDKWKKRNAILSRLCHTCRCLRPLRAKHCRICKRCVAYFDHHCPFIYNCIGVRNRMWFFLFVMSVAINCTLSIYFACYCLYLEGFGILYMLGLLEAITFCALGWILTCTSVLHACMNLTTNEMFNYKRYPYLRDKRGRYQNPFSRGPIMNLIEFFVCLPDKFDEQDLFYGENI
;
A
#
# COMPACT_ATOMS: atom_id res chain seq x y z
N MET A 1 2.65 -22.39 -26.96
CA MET A 1 2.20 -23.79 -27.04
C MET A 1 2.76 -24.54 -25.84
N ALA A 2 1.92 -24.78 -24.84
CA ALA A 2 2.11 -25.82 -23.84
C ALA A 2 0.74 -26.50 -23.76
N ALA A 3 0.70 -27.79 -24.07
CA ALA A 3 -0.52 -28.57 -24.12
C ALA A 3 -1.23 -28.56 -22.76
N GLU A 4 -2.51 -28.21 -22.77
CA GLU A 4 -3.43 -28.56 -21.70
C GLU A 4 -3.62 -30.08 -21.73
N GLU A 5 -2.91 -30.81 -20.86
CA GLU A 5 -3.45 -32.08 -20.37
C GLU A 5 -4.48 -31.75 -19.30
N SER A 6 -5.72 -31.62 -19.75
CA SER A 6 -6.91 -31.69 -18.92
C SER A 6 -6.98 -33.08 -18.27
N LEU A 7 -6.79 -33.16 -16.95
CA LEU A 7 -7.31 -34.29 -16.17
C LEU A 7 -8.85 -34.19 -16.11
N PRO A 8 -9.57 -35.32 -16.06
CA PRO A 8 -11.02 -35.35 -16.26
C PRO A 8 -11.76 -34.63 -15.12
N PRO A 9 -12.96 -34.08 -15.37
CA PRO A 9 -13.75 -33.41 -14.35
C PRO A 9 -14.23 -34.43 -13.31
N CYS A 10 -14.12 -34.10 -12.02
CA CYS A 10 -14.82 -34.82 -10.96
C CYS A 10 -16.33 -34.69 -11.20
N SER A 11 -17.00 -35.81 -11.45
CA SER A 11 -18.45 -35.89 -11.50
C SER A 11 -19.07 -35.66 -10.11
N PRO A 12 -20.25 -35.02 -10.03
CA PRO A 12 -20.95 -34.83 -8.77
C PRO A 12 -21.56 -36.14 -8.28
N ILE A 13 -21.45 -36.40 -6.98
CA ILE A 13 -22.02 -37.54 -6.27
C ILE A 13 -23.55 -37.38 -6.22
N SER A 14 -24.29 -38.36 -6.75
CA SER A 14 -25.72 -38.57 -6.44
C SER A 14 -25.87 -39.75 -5.47
N PRO A 15 -26.74 -39.64 -4.45
CA PRO A 15 -27.03 -40.75 -3.53
C PRO A 15 -28.07 -41.68 -4.17
N ASP A 16 -27.81 -42.99 -4.18
CA ASP A 16 -28.78 -44.08 -3.91
C ASP A 16 -28.28 -45.47 -4.39
N ALA A 17 -28.09 -46.36 -3.39
CA ALA A 17 -28.24 -47.85 -3.39
C ALA A 17 -27.32 -48.77 -4.24
N PRO A 18 -27.24 -50.09 -3.94
CA PRO A 18 -27.02 -50.75 -2.65
C PRO A 18 -25.79 -51.70 -2.65
N SER A 19 -25.43 -52.16 -1.47
CA SER A 19 -24.34 -53.09 -1.13
C SER A 19 -24.26 -54.36 -1.99
N THR A 20 -23.08 -54.65 -2.55
CA THR A 20 -22.68 -56.02 -2.91
C THR A 20 -21.16 -56.15 -2.84
N GLN A 21 -20.67 -56.95 -1.87
CA GLN A 21 -19.25 -57.33 -1.77
C GLN A 21 -18.88 -58.29 -2.92
N PRO A 22 -17.72 -58.15 -3.57
CA PRO A 22 -17.08 -59.26 -4.25
C PRO A 22 -15.91 -59.81 -3.44
N ARG A 23 -15.91 -61.15 -3.35
CA ARG A 23 -14.87 -62.04 -2.81
C ARG A 23 -13.47 -61.68 -3.31
N ILE A 24 -12.56 -61.55 -2.35
CA ILE A 24 -11.11 -61.57 -2.54
C ILE A 24 -10.70 -63.00 -2.93
N THR A 25 -10.06 -63.14 -4.09
CA THR A 25 -9.19 -64.29 -4.38
C THR A 25 -7.81 -63.75 -4.70
N THR A 26 -6.84 -64.40 -4.09
CA THR A 26 -5.50 -63.94 -3.74
C THR A 26 -4.49 -64.20 -4.85
N ASN A 27 -3.77 -63.15 -5.24
CA ASN A 27 -2.32 -63.20 -5.50
C ASN A 27 -1.83 -61.74 -5.51
N LEU A 28 -1.37 -61.26 -4.37
CA LEU A 28 -1.02 -59.85 -4.15
C LEU A 28 0.41 -59.76 -3.62
N ASN A 29 1.21 -58.89 -4.24
CA ASN A 29 2.52 -58.49 -3.75
C ASN A 29 2.34 -57.74 -2.42
N HIS A 30 2.61 -58.40 -1.29
CA HIS A 30 2.32 -57.86 0.04
C HIS A 30 2.89 -56.46 0.34
N HIS A 31 3.94 -56.01 -0.35
CA HIS A 31 4.52 -54.67 -0.15
C HIS A 31 3.72 -53.53 -0.83
N SER A 32 3.10 -53.76 -1.99
CA SER A 32 2.41 -52.70 -2.74
C SER A 32 1.07 -52.30 -2.11
N ASP A 33 0.40 -53.24 -1.44
CA ASP A 33 -0.90 -52.99 -0.83
C ASP A 33 -0.78 -52.07 0.39
N TYR A 34 0.30 -52.21 1.18
CA TYR A 34 0.55 -51.35 2.34
C TYR A 34 0.97 -49.93 1.94
N GLU A 35 1.71 -49.78 0.85
CA GLU A 35 2.03 -48.46 0.27
C GLU A 35 0.75 -47.75 -0.21
N GLN A 36 -0.23 -48.47 -0.73
CA GLN A 36 -1.51 -47.86 -1.10
C GLN A 36 -2.30 -47.39 0.14
N LEU A 37 -2.30 -48.17 1.22
CA LEU A 37 -3.01 -47.87 2.46
C LEU A 37 -2.52 -46.58 3.13
N ILE A 38 -1.22 -46.26 3.08
CA ILE A 38 -0.72 -44.98 3.63
C ILE A 38 -1.27 -43.78 2.88
N PHE A 39 -1.46 -43.86 1.56
CA PHE A 39 -2.05 -42.76 0.78
C PHE A 39 -3.55 -42.62 1.06
N GLU A 40 -4.27 -43.72 1.30
CA GLU A 40 -5.67 -43.67 1.73
C GLU A 40 -5.82 -43.04 3.12
N GLY A 41 -4.94 -43.39 4.07
CA GLY A 41 -4.90 -42.77 5.40
C GLY A 41 -4.53 -41.29 5.36
N VAL A 42 -3.64 -40.86 4.46
CA VAL A 42 -3.33 -39.43 4.28
C VAL A 42 -4.53 -38.67 3.68
N ARG A 43 -5.25 -39.29 2.74
CA ARG A 43 -6.43 -38.69 2.10
C ARG A 43 -7.65 -38.62 3.04
N SER A 44 -7.77 -39.53 4.01
CA SER A 44 -8.82 -39.43 5.03
C SER A 44 -8.59 -38.26 5.99
N GLY A 45 -7.34 -37.82 6.14
CA GLY A 45 -6.95 -36.73 7.01
C GLY A 45 -6.86 -37.11 8.49
N GLU A 46 -7.13 -38.37 8.83
CA GLU A 46 -7.12 -38.89 10.19
C GLU A 46 -5.72 -39.35 10.60
N VAL A 47 -5.09 -38.62 11.52
CA VAL A 47 -3.73 -38.91 12.00
C VAL A 47 -3.66 -40.29 12.68
N SER A 48 -4.72 -40.71 13.37
CA SER A 48 -4.77 -42.01 14.08
C SER A 48 -4.56 -43.22 13.16
N GLU A 49 -5.05 -43.15 11.92
CA GLU A 49 -4.88 -44.26 10.97
C GLU A 49 -3.44 -44.31 10.44
N ILE A 50 -2.83 -43.14 10.21
CA ILE A 50 -1.41 -43.02 9.84
C ILE A 50 -0.52 -43.51 10.99
N GLU A 51 -0.85 -43.16 12.24
CA GLU A 51 -0.17 -43.66 13.45
C GLU A 51 -0.19 -45.18 13.52
N ARG A 52 -1.37 -45.79 13.36
CA ARG A 52 -1.52 -47.26 13.36
C ARG A 52 -0.69 -47.95 12.28
N LEU A 53 -0.61 -47.36 11.09
CA LEU A 53 0.22 -47.87 9.99
C LEU A 53 1.71 -47.75 10.30
N VAL A 54 2.15 -46.62 10.87
CA VAL A 54 3.56 -46.41 11.27
C VAL A 54 3.97 -47.34 12.42
N GLU A 55 3.10 -47.60 13.39
CA GLU A 55 3.36 -48.56 14.47
C GLU A 55 3.55 -49.99 13.94
N LYS A 56 2.78 -50.38 12.91
CA LYS A 56 2.82 -51.72 12.35
C LYS A 56 3.98 -51.94 11.36
N LEU A 57 4.32 -50.93 10.56
CA LEU A 57 5.23 -51.05 9.41
C LEU A 57 6.53 -50.25 9.57
N GLY A 58 6.64 -49.44 10.63
CA GLY A 58 7.76 -48.54 10.86
C GLY A 58 7.62 -47.20 10.12
N VAL A 59 8.54 -46.26 10.41
CA VAL A 59 8.54 -44.91 9.84
C VAL A 59 8.87 -44.85 8.35
N GLU A 60 9.47 -45.91 7.80
CA GLU A 60 9.88 -45.99 6.39
C GLU A 60 8.69 -45.86 5.42
N ILE A 61 7.49 -46.29 5.84
CA ILE A 61 6.25 -46.15 5.06
C ILE A 61 5.92 -44.69 4.73
N LEU A 62 6.39 -43.73 5.53
CA LEU A 62 6.19 -42.29 5.27
C LEU A 62 7.04 -41.77 4.11
N SER A 63 8.01 -42.56 3.65
CA SER A 63 8.84 -42.30 2.46
C SER A 63 8.32 -43.01 1.21
N ALA A 64 7.23 -43.77 1.32
CA ALA A 64 6.63 -44.49 0.19
C ALA A 64 6.29 -43.54 -0.96
N ARG A 65 6.28 -44.10 -2.17
CA ARG A 65 5.95 -43.35 -3.39
C ARG A 65 4.82 -44.07 -4.12
N ASP A 66 3.80 -43.30 -4.51
CA ASP A 66 2.74 -43.85 -5.36
C ASP A 66 3.24 -44.05 -6.80
N GLN A 67 2.36 -44.58 -7.66
CA GLN A 67 2.63 -44.82 -9.08
C GLN A 67 3.08 -43.57 -9.88
N HIS A 68 2.84 -42.36 -9.34
CA HIS A 68 3.24 -41.09 -9.94
C HIS A 68 4.47 -40.48 -9.26
N GLY A 69 5.05 -41.19 -8.28
CA GLY A 69 6.22 -40.77 -7.53
C GLY A 69 5.94 -39.77 -6.41
N TYR A 70 4.68 -39.59 -6.00
CA TYR A 70 4.30 -38.70 -4.89
C TYR A 70 4.46 -39.40 -3.54
N THR A 71 4.98 -38.66 -2.56
CA THR A 71 5.08 -39.12 -1.17
C THR A 71 3.84 -38.75 -0.35
N PRO A 72 3.61 -39.34 0.83
CA PRO A 72 2.58 -38.92 1.78
C PRO A 72 2.54 -37.39 2.00
N ALA A 73 3.71 -36.75 2.08
CA ALA A 73 3.81 -35.30 2.23
C ALA A 73 3.21 -34.51 1.05
N HIS A 74 3.32 -35.03 -0.19
CA HIS A 74 2.70 -34.39 -1.36
C HIS A 74 1.18 -34.41 -1.25
N TRP A 75 0.61 -35.55 -0.84
CA TRP A 75 -0.84 -35.71 -0.65
C TRP A 75 -1.35 -34.85 0.50
N ALA A 76 -0.65 -34.81 1.63
CA ALA A 76 -0.98 -33.92 2.75
C ALA A 76 -0.91 -32.44 2.35
N ALA A 77 0.08 -32.06 1.54
CA ALA A 77 0.21 -30.70 1.02
C ALA A 77 -0.84 -30.33 -0.03
N LEU A 78 -1.27 -31.29 -0.85
CA LEU A 78 -2.36 -31.14 -1.81
C LEU A 78 -3.70 -30.94 -1.11
N ASP A 79 -3.98 -31.76 -0.10
CA ASP A 79 -5.23 -31.71 0.67
C ASP A 79 -5.30 -30.47 1.58
N GLY A 80 -4.18 -30.10 2.20
CA GLY A 80 -4.11 -28.99 3.14
C GLY A 80 -4.23 -29.41 4.59
N SER A 81 -4.19 -30.72 4.87
CA SER A 81 -4.24 -31.25 6.23
C SER A 81 -2.98 -30.88 7.03
N VAL A 82 -3.10 -29.82 7.84
CA VAL A 82 -2.02 -29.33 8.69
C VAL A 82 -1.68 -30.33 9.79
N ALA A 83 -2.68 -31.08 10.28
CA ALA A 83 -2.48 -32.11 11.31
C ALA A 83 -1.63 -33.26 10.77
N VAL A 84 -1.97 -33.79 9.59
CA VAL A 84 -1.18 -34.84 8.93
C VAL A 84 0.21 -34.32 8.57
N MET A 85 0.34 -33.11 8.02
CA MET A 85 1.66 -32.56 7.71
C MET A 85 2.54 -32.41 8.96
N ARG A 86 2.00 -31.94 10.09
CA ARG A 86 2.75 -31.86 11.35
C ARG A 86 3.19 -33.23 11.83
N TYR A 87 2.30 -34.21 11.81
CA TYR A 87 2.63 -35.58 12.18
C TYR A 87 3.76 -36.15 11.31
N LEU A 88 3.68 -35.97 9.98
CA LEU A 88 4.74 -36.39 9.06
C LEU A 88 6.09 -35.73 9.40
N VAL A 89 6.11 -34.43 9.69
CA VAL A 89 7.33 -33.72 10.10
C VAL A 89 7.87 -34.25 11.44
N GLU A 90 7.01 -34.44 12.44
CA GLU A 90 7.38 -34.92 13.78
C GLU A 90 7.97 -36.34 13.76
N ARG A 91 7.51 -37.20 12.83
CA ARG A 91 8.03 -38.55 12.63
C ARG A 91 9.22 -38.62 11.66
N GLY A 92 9.75 -37.47 11.21
CA GLY A 92 10.93 -37.41 10.35
C GLY A 92 10.67 -37.85 8.90
N ALA A 93 9.42 -37.77 8.42
CA ALA A 93 9.09 -38.08 7.04
C ALA A 93 9.80 -37.12 6.06
N PRO A 94 10.16 -37.57 4.86
CA PRO A 94 10.81 -36.72 3.88
C PRO A 94 9.83 -35.73 3.22
N VAL A 95 9.76 -34.52 3.79
CA VAL A 95 8.83 -33.45 3.36
C VAL A 95 9.38 -32.52 2.28
N ASP A 96 10.66 -32.67 1.90
CA ASP A 96 11.32 -31.84 0.89
C ASP A 96 11.72 -32.62 -0.38
N LEU A 97 11.25 -33.86 -0.56
CA LEU A 97 11.57 -34.62 -1.77
C LEU A 97 10.75 -34.10 -2.96
N SER A 98 11.39 -34.00 -4.12
CA SER A 98 10.68 -33.86 -5.39
C SER A 98 9.91 -35.14 -5.71
N CYS A 99 8.75 -35.01 -6.35
CA CYS A 99 8.13 -36.17 -7.00
C CYS A 99 8.99 -36.66 -8.17
N LEU A 100 8.77 -37.90 -8.61
CA LEU A 100 9.54 -38.51 -9.72
C LEU A 100 9.07 -38.07 -11.11
N GLY A 101 8.02 -37.24 -11.19
CA GLY A 101 7.51 -36.72 -12.44
C GLY A 101 8.46 -35.72 -13.11
N THR A 102 8.18 -35.41 -14.39
CA THR A 102 9.02 -34.55 -15.24
C THR A 102 9.27 -33.14 -14.71
N GLN A 103 8.39 -32.66 -13.82
CA GLN A 103 8.46 -31.32 -13.23
C GLN A 103 9.13 -31.32 -11.85
N GLY A 104 9.14 -32.46 -11.16
CA GLY A 104 9.66 -32.59 -9.79
C GLY A 104 9.11 -31.61 -8.74
N PRO A 105 7.82 -31.20 -8.72
CA PRO A 105 7.31 -30.35 -7.66
C PRO A 105 7.43 -31.04 -6.31
N ARG A 106 8.03 -30.34 -5.35
CA ARG A 106 8.07 -30.70 -3.92
C ARG A 106 6.71 -30.45 -3.24
N PRO A 107 6.44 -31.01 -2.05
CA PRO A 107 5.19 -30.78 -1.29
C PRO A 107 4.82 -29.30 -1.13
N ILE A 108 5.81 -28.43 -0.89
CA ILE A 108 5.57 -26.98 -0.75
C ILE A 108 4.92 -26.35 -1.99
N HIS A 109 5.23 -26.84 -3.20
CA HIS A 109 4.60 -26.37 -4.44
C HIS A 109 3.12 -26.73 -4.50
N TRP A 110 2.75 -27.93 -4.04
CA TRP A 110 1.35 -28.36 -3.99
C TRP A 110 0.54 -27.55 -2.99
N ALA A 111 1.09 -27.29 -1.80
CA ALA A 111 0.49 -26.39 -0.82
C ALA A 111 0.32 -24.97 -1.39
N CYS A 112 1.33 -24.45 -2.10
CA CYS A 112 1.26 -23.14 -2.76
C CYS A 112 0.26 -23.08 -3.91
N ARG A 113 0.16 -24.16 -4.70
CA ARG A 113 -0.81 -24.30 -5.80
C ARG A 113 -2.26 -24.24 -5.27
N LYS A 114 -2.52 -24.87 -4.13
CA LYS A 114 -3.87 -24.90 -3.52
C LYS A 114 -4.16 -23.69 -2.64
N GLY A 115 -3.13 -23.03 -2.12
CA GLY A 115 -3.24 -21.84 -1.26
C GLY A 115 -3.20 -22.16 0.23
N HIS A 116 -2.67 -23.33 0.60
CA HIS A 116 -2.64 -23.84 1.96
C HIS A 116 -1.49 -23.23 2.76
N ALA A 117 -1.61 -21.93 3.09
CA ALA A 117 -0.55 -21.17 3.74
C ALA A 117 -0.08 -21.78 5.08
N SER A 118 -0.99 -22.41 5.84
CA SER A 118 -0.65 -23.09 7.10
C SER A 118 0.23 -24.33 6.88
N VAL A 119 0.02 -25.07 5.79
CA VAL A 119 0.92 -26.19 5.42
C VAL A 119 2.26 -25.66 4.94
N VAL A 120 2.27 -24.59 4.13
CA VAL A 120 3.52 -23.91 3.73
C VAL A 120 4.31 -23.48 4.96
N GLN A 121 3.64 -22.95 5.99
CA GLN A 121 4.28 -22.56 7.25
C GLN A 121 4.94 -23.74 7.95
N VAL A 122 4.25 -24.87 8.10
CA VAL A 122 4.82 -26.08 8.71
C VAL A 122 6.05 -26.56 7.94
N LEU A 123 5.98 -26.57 6.61
CA LEU A 123 7.11 -26.98 5.75
C LEU A 123 8.32 -26.05 5.87
N LEU A 124 8.11 -24.72 5.91
CA LEU A 124 9.23 -23.78 6.11
C LEU A 124 9.85 -23.93 7.50
N GLN A 125 9.03 -24.17 8.53
CA GLN A 125 9.50 -24.40 9.89
C GLN A 125 10.30 -25.71 10.03
N SER A 126 10.00 -26.72 9.21
CA SER A 126 10.75 -27.97 9.16
C SER A 126 12.05 -27.88 8.34
N GLY A 127 12.45 -26.69 7.90
CA GLY A 127 13.71 -26.46 7.18
C GLY A 127 13.61 -26.49 5.65
N VAL A 128 12.41 -26.61 5.06
CA VAL A 128 12.26 -26.48 3.60
C VAL A 128 12.63 -25.08 3.17
N ALA A 129 13.49 -24.95 2.16
CA ALA A 129 13.91 -23.65 1.67
C ALA A 129 12.73 -22.86 1.07
N VAL A 130 12.57 -21.58 1.44
CA VAL A 130 11.51 -20.70 0.92
C VAL A 130 11.56 -20.52 -0.60
N ASN A 131 12.75 -20.68 -1.18
CA ASN A 131 13.02 -20.59 -2.61
C ASN A 131 13.28 -21.97 -3.25
N ALA A 132 12.84 -23.07 -2.62
CA ALA A 132 13.03 -24.42 -3.14
C ALA A 132 12.41 -24.54 -4.54
N ALA A 133 13.25 -24.73 -5.56
CA ALA A 133 12.79 -24.81 -6.94
C ALA A 133 12.45 -26.26 -7.34
N ASP A 134 11.49 -26.39 -8.26
CA ASP A 134 11.25 -27.64 -9.00
C ASP A 134 12.26 -27.81 -10.16
N PHE A 135 12.13 -28.88 -10.97
CA PHE A 135 13.06 -29.14 -12.08
C PHE A 135 12.98 -28.11 -13.22
N LYS A 136 11.92 -27.30 -13.26
CA LYS A 136 11.79 -26.17 -14.18
C LYS A 136 12.17 -24.84 -13.56
N GLY A 137 12.71 -24.82 -12.35
CA GLY A 137 13.07 -23.58 -11.68
C GLY A 137 11.87 -22.82 -11.11
N LEU A 138 10.66 -23.40 -11.08
CA LEU A 138 9.53 -22.76 -10.44
C LEU A 138 9.75 -22.75 -8.93
N THR A 139 9.66 -21.58 -8.33
CA THR A 139 9.70 -21.38 -6.88
C THR A 139 8.30 -21.45 -6.27
N PRO A 140 8.16 -21.63 -4.95
CA PRO A 140 6.85 -21.65 -4.29
C PRO A 140 6.08 -20.33 -4.50
N LEU A 141 6.79 -19.20 -4.56
CA LEU A 141 6.20 -17.88 -4.85
C LEU A 141 5.65 -17.82 -6.28
N MET A 142 6.40 -18.31 -7.28
CA MET A 142 5.92 -18.39 -8.66
C MET A 142 4.69 -19.28 -8.77
N THR A 143 4.68 -20.44 -8.10
CA THR A 143 3.51 -21.34 -8.08
C THR A 143 2.30 -20.66 -7.46
N ALA A 144 2.44 -19.99 -6.31
CA ALA A 144 1.35 -19.23 -5.70
C ALA A 144 0.84 -18.13 -6.64
N CYS A 145 1.74 -17.45 -7.35
CA CYS A 145 1.41 -16.41 -8.32
C CYS A 145 0.69 -16.95 -9.56
N MET A 146 1.13 -18.10 -10.09
CA MET A 146 0.50 -18.77 -11.23
C MET A 146 -0.95 -19.18 -10.91
N TYR A 147 -1.21 -19.67 -9.70
CA TYR A 147 -2.53 -20.18 -9.29
C TYR A 147 -3.39 -19.18 -8.51
N GLY A 148 -3.01 -17.90 -8.45
CA GLY A 148 -3.88 -16.85 -7.89
C GLY A 148 -3.92 -16.80 -6.36
N LYS A 149 -2.95 -17.38 -5.67
CA LYS A 149 -2.98 -17.57 -4.20
C LYS A 149 -2.35 -16.39 -3.46
N THR A 150 -3.06 -15.26 -3.41
CA THR A 150 -2.57 -13.99 -2.85
C THR A 150 -2.11 -14.08 -1.40
N ALA A 151 -2.86 -14.78 -0.53
CA ALA A 151 -2.50 -14.92 0.89
C ALA A 151 -1.19 -15.72 1.07
N THR A 152 -1.04 -16.82 0.33
CA THR A 152 0.17 -17.64 0.35
C THR A 152 1.37 -16.92 -0.25
N ALA A 153 1.18 -16.16 -1.33
CA ALA A 153 2.24 -15.34 -1.90
C ALA A 153 2.69 -14.25 -0.91
N ALA A 154 1.76 -13.59 -0.21
CA ALA A 154 2.08 -12.62 0.83
C ALA A 154 2.86 -13.25 2.01
N TYR A 155 2.46 -14.45 2.42
CA TYR A 155 3.18 -15.24 3.42
C TYR A 155 4.63 -15.51 2.99
N LEU A 156 4.83 -16.05 1.79
CA LEU A 156 6.15 -16.38 1.25
C LEU A 156 7.05 -15.15 1.14
N LEU A 157 6.52 -14.03 0.65
CA LEU A 157 7.25 -12.75 0.62
C LEU A 157 7.66 -12.30 2.03
N GLY A 158 6.79 -12.48 3.02
CA GLY A 158 7.10 -12.19 4.42
C GLY A 158 8.20 -13.08 4.99
N MET A 159 8.29 -14.33 4.54
CA MET A 159 9.34 -15.28 4.90
C MET A 159 10.64 -15.13 4.08
N GLY A 160 10.75 -14.08 3.26
CA GLY A 160 11.97 -13.78 2.52
C GLY A 160 12.08 -14.45 1.15
N ALA A 161 10.96 -14.84 0.53
CA ALA A 161 10.97 -15.34 -0.84
C ALA A 161 11.62 -14.32 -1.80
N ALA A 162 12.55 -14.79 -2.63
CA ALA A 162 13.29 -13.96 -3.56
C ALA A 162 12.42 -13.63 -4.78
N THR A 163 12.16 -12.35 -4.99
CA THR A 163 11.27 -11.87 -6.07
C THR A 163 11.91 -11.80 -7.45
N ARG A 164 13.24 -11.93 -7.52
CA ARG A 164 14.05 -11.81 -8.74
C ARG A 164 14.39 -13.16 -9.38
N LEU A 165 14.08 -14.26 -8.72
CA LEU A 165 14.26 -15.57 -9.31
C LEU A 165 13.35 -15.72 -10.52
N SER A 166 13.81 -16.50 -11.50
CA SER A 166 13.10 -16.83 -12.73
C SER A 166 13.13 -18.33 -12.96
N ASP A 167 12.11 -18.87 -13.62
CA ASP A 167 12.10 -20.26 -14.07
C ASP A 167 12.95 -20.46 -15.34
N ILE A 168 12.92 -21.66 -15.93
CA ILE A 168 13.66 -22.00 -17.15
C ILE A 168 13.33 -21.11 -18.36
N ASN A 169 12.17 -20.47 -18.38
CA ASN A 169 11.74 -19.55 -19.44
C ASN A 169 12.12 -18.11 -19.13
N GLY A 170 12.76 -17.84 -17.99
CA GLY A 170 13.04 -16.48 -17.53
C GLY A 170 11.83 -15.82 -16.87
N ASP A 171 10.73 -16.54 -16.64
CA ASP A 171 9.53 -15.98 -16.04
C ASP A 171 9.69 -15.84 -14.51
N THR A 172 9.51 -14.61 -14.03
CA THR A 172 9.47 -14.31 -12.58
C THR A 172 8.06 -14.46 -12.02
N ALA A 173 7.90 -14.36 -10.70
CA ALA A 173 6.57 -14.36 -10.05
C ALA A 173 5.62 -13.28 -10.63
N LEU A 174 6.15 -12.13 -11.04
CA LEU A 174 5.36 -11.06 -11.67
C LEU A 174 4.92 -11.42 -13.09
N HIS A 175 5.77 -12.12 -13.85
CA HIS A 175 5.41 -12.64 -15.18
C HIS A 175 4.23 -13.60 -15.08
N TRP A 176 4.29 -14.58 -14.17
CA TRP A 176 3.20 -15.54 -13.95
C TRP A 176 1.91 -14.86 -13.48
N ALA A 177 1.97 -13.93 -12.53
CA ALA A 177 0.80 -13.19 -12.06
C ALA A 177 0.17 -12.34 -13.18
N ALA A 178 0.98 -11.70 -14.02
CA ALA A 178 0.53 -10.91 -15.15
C ALA A 178 -0.08 -11.77 -16.26
N TYR A 179 0.60 -12.85 -16.66
CA TYR A 179 0.14 -13.80 -17.69
C TYR A 179 -1.20 -14.45 -17.33
N LYS A 180 -1.38 -14.80 -16.05
CA LYS A 180 -2.63 -15.40 -15.54
C LYS A 180 -3.69 -14.36 -15.17
N GLY A 181 -3.39 -13.06 -15.27
CA GLY A 181 -4.35 -11.98 -15.02
C GLY A 181 -4.71 -11.77 -13.55
N HIS A 182 -3.88 -12.17 -12.60
CA HIS A 182 -4.16 -12.06 -11.17
C HIS A 182 -3.83 -10.66 -10.64
N ALA A 183 -4.75 -9.71 -10.80
CA ALA A 183 -4.52 -8.29 -10.51
C ALA A 183 -4.10 -7.99 -9.07
N ASP A 184 -4.63 -8.72 -8.08
CA ASP A 184 -4.26 -8.52 -6.67
C ASP A 184 -2.83 -8.99 -6.38
N LEU A 185 -2.36 -10.04 -7.06
CA LEU A 185 -0.97 -10.50 -6.99
C LEU A 185 -0.03 -9.55 -7.72
N VAL A 186 -0.40 -9.08 -8.91
CA VAL A 186 0.35 -8.06 -9.64
C VAL A 186 0.51 -6.82 -8.75
N ARG A 187 -0.58 -6.38 -8.10
CA ARG A 187 -0.56 -5.29 -7.12
C ARG A 187 0.38 -5.59 -5.96
N LEU A 188 0.26 -6.76 -5.33
CA LEU A 188 1.10 -7.18 -4.20
C LEU A 188 2.59 -7.17 -4.57
N LEU A 189 2.96 -7.71 -5.74
CA LEU A 189 4.34 -7.79 -6.23
C LEU A 189 4.90 -6.41 -6.60
N ILE A 190 4.12 -5.57 -7.28
CA ILE A 190 4.50 -4.17 -7.54
C ILE A 190 4.83 -3.46 -6.22
N TYR A 191 3.99 -3.62 -5.18
CA TYR A 191 4.26 -3.01 -3.88
C TYR A 191 5.43 -3.66 -3.12
N SER A 192 5.69 -4.93 -3.38
CA SER A 192 6.90 -5.64 -2.93
C SER A 192 8.15 -5.22 -3.72
N GLY A 193 8.03 -4.28 -4.66
CA GLY A 193 9.09 -3.62 -5.44
C GLY A 193 9.89 -4.58 -6.29
N VAL A 194 9.19 -5.53 -6.89
CA VAL A 194 9.72 -6.32 -7.99
C VAL A 194 10.06 -5.37 -9.15
N PRO A 195 11.20 -5.54 -9.82
CA PRO A 195 11.48 -4.81 -11.04
C PRO A 195 10.40 -5.07 -12.10
N LEU A 196 9.81 -4.02 -12.65
CA LEU A 196 8.67 -4.11 -13.58
C LEU A 196 9.09 -4.27 -15.05
N HIS A 197 10.38 -4.10 -15.32
CA HIS A 197 10.96 -4.06 -16.67
C HIS A 197 11.79 -5.30 -17.00
N CYS A 198 11.92 -6.25 -16.08
CA CYS A 198 12.62 -7.49 -16.38
C CYS A 198 11.88 -8.21 -17.51
N THR A 199 12.65 -8.69 -18.48
CA THR A 199 12.14 -9.50 -19.58
C THR A 199 12.38 -10.97 -19.30
N ASP A 200 11.45 -11.83 -19.74
CA ASP A 200 11.67 -13.27 -19.85
C ASP A 200 12.68 -13.61 -20.96
N ASN A 201 12.93 -14.91 -21.20
CA ASN A 201 13.83 -15.37 -22.26
C ASN A 201 13.28 -15.12 -23.67
N PHE A 202 12.02 -14.71 -23.82
CA PHE A 202 11.39 -14.30 -25.08
C PHE A 202 11.43 -12.78 -25.29
N GLY A 203 12.01 -12.01 -24.36
CA GLY A 203 11.99 -10.55 -24.40
C GLY A 203 10.66 -9.93 -23.94
N SER A 204 9.72 -10.74 -23.45
CA SER A 204 8.43 -10.27 -22.97
C SER A 204 8.58 -9.68 -21.58
N THR A 205 8.07 -8.46 -21.41
CA THR A 205 7.91 -7.85 -20.08
C THR A 205 6.61 -8.30 -19.43
N PRO A 206 6.40 -8.10 -18.11
CA PRO A 206 5.12 -8.34 -17.47
C PRO A 206 3.95 -7.60 -18.14
N LEU A 207 4.20 -6.46 -18.78
CA LEU A 207 3.17 -5.74 -19.54
C LEU A 207 2.74 -6.51 -20.79
N HIS A 208 3.67 -7.14 -21.52
CA HIS A 208 3.32 -8.02 -22.65
C HIS A 208 2.41 -9.16 -22.18
N LEU A 209 2.79 -9.82 -21.09
CA LEU A 209 2.04 -10.95 -20.54
C LEU A 209 0.67 -10.53 -19.98
N ALA A 210 0.57 -9.36 -19.34
CA ALA A 210 -0.71 -8.80 -18.92
C ALA A 210 -1.62 -8.49 -20.12
N CYS A 211 -1.05 -8.01 -21.23
CA CYS A 211 -1.80 -7.76 -22.46
C CYS A 211 -2.27 -9.06 -23.12
N LEU A 212 -1.46 -10.14 -23.09
CA LEU A 212 -1.89 -11.48 -23.52
C LEU A 212 -3.06 -12.01 -22.69
N SER A 213 -3.02 -11.80 -21.37
CA SER A 213 -4.08 -12.24 -20.44
C SER A 213 -5.43 -11.55 -20.68
N GLY A 214 -5.43 -10.35 -21.27
CA GLY A 214 -6.64 -9.52 -21.44
C GLY A 214 -7.12 -8.84 -20.15
N ASN A 215 -6.45 -9.02 -19.01
CA ASN A 215 -6.89 -8.43 -17.75
C ASN A 215 -6.61 -6.92 -17.69
N LEU A 216 -7.65 -6.12 -17.90
CA LEU A 216 -7.59 -4.65 -17.92
C LEU A 216 -6.97 -4.05 -16.63
N THR A 217 -7.26 -4.64 -15.48
CA THR A 217 -6.77 -4.14 -14.19
C THR A 217 -5.27 -4.36 -14.05
N CYS A 218 -4.74 -5.52 -14.49
CA CYS A 218 -3.30 -5.79 -14.50
C CYS A 218 -2.57 -4.79 -15.42
N VAL A 219 -3.09 -4.58 -16.62
CA VAL A 219 -2.50 -3.63 -17.59
C VAL A 219 -2.50 -2.22 -17.01
N ARG A 220 -3.62 -1.76 -16.44
CA ARG A 220 -3.70 -0.43 -15.82
C ARG A 220 -2.68 -0.26 -14.70
N LEU A 221 -2.59 -1.22 -13.78
CA LEU A 221 -1.63 -1.19 -12.66
C LEU A 221 -0.19 -1.10 -13.14
N LEU A 222 0.16 -1.86 -14.20
CA LEU A 222 1.48 -1.83 -14.79
C LEU A 222 1.74 -0.49 -15.52
N CYS A 223 0.82 -0.01 -16.35
CA CYS A 223 0.96 1.28 -17.06
C CYS A 223 1.13 2.48 -16.12
N GLU A 224 0.43 2.51 -14.98
CA GLU A 224 0.56 3.58 -13.99
C GLU A 224 1.95 3.64 -13.33
N LYS A 225 2.68 2.52 -13.28
CA LYS A 225 3.95 2.37 -12.56
C LYS A 225 5.16 2.28 -13.47
N VAL A 226 5.02 1.68 -14.65
CA VAL A 226 6.00 1.59 -15.74
C VAL A 226 6.04 2.96 -16.43
N LYS A 227 6.64 3.94 -15.78
CA LYS A 227 6.60 5.35 -16.22
C LYS A 227 7.32 5.65 -17.54
N ALA A 228 8.06 4.71 -18.14
CA ALA A 228 8.98 5.04 -19.24
C ALA A 228 8.78 4.27 -20.55
N GLU A 229 8.19 3.07 -20.59
CA GLU A 229 8.25 2.25 -21.81
C GLU A 229 6.97 1.40 -21.97
N LEU A 230 6.03 1.88 -22.79
CA LEU A 230 4.79 1.17 -23.13
C LEU A 230 4.90 0.34 -24.40
N GLU A 231 5.99 0.55 -25.16
CA GLU A 231 6.26 -0.12 -26.43
C GLU A 231 7.58 -0.89 -26.43
N PRO A 232 7.96 -1.62 -25.35
CA PRO A 232 9.06 -2.56 -25.47
C PRO A 232 8.70 -3.59 -26.54
N ARG A 233 9.68 -4.04 -27.32
CA ARG A 233 9.51 -5.12 -28.29
C ARG A 233 10.01 -6.42 -27.70
N ASP A 234 9.22 -7.47 -27.81
CA ASP A 234 9.69 -8.83 -27.56
C ASP A 234 10.68 -9.29 -28.66
N LYS A 235 11.26 -10.50 -28.52
CA LYS A 235 12.16 -11.07 -29.53
C LYS A 235 11.49 -11.32 -30.89
N ASN A 236 10.15 -11.35 -30.94
CA ASN A 236 9.37 -11.46 -32.18
C ASN A 236 9.03 -10.07 -32.76
N GLY A 237 9.55 -8.98 -32.18
CA GLY A 237 9.27 -7.62 -32.60
C GLY A 237 7.87 -7.12 -32.24
N LYS A 238 7.09 -7.86 -31.45
CA LYS A 238 5.72 -7.50 -31.05
C LYS A 238 5.76 -6.59 -29.82
N THR A 239 4.93 -5.56 -29.82
CA THR A 239 4.71 -4.68 -28.65
C THR A 239 3.51 -5.18 -27.82
N PRO A 240 3.34 -4.74 -26.56
CA PRO A 240 2.16 -5.09 -25.76
C PRO A 240 0.84 -4.72 -26.44
N LEU A 241 0.81 -3.60 -27.17
CA LEU A 241 -0.35 -3.19 -27.98
C LEU A 241 -0.65 -4.20 -29.10
N MET A 242 0.38 -4.63 -29.84
CA MET A 242 0.21 -5.61 -30.92
C MET A 242 -0.32 -6.95 -30.39
N LEU A 243 0.15 -7.37 -29.21
CA LEU A 243 -0.36 -8.58 -28.55
C LEU A 243 -1.82 -8.43 -28.10
N ALA A 244 -2.19 -7.29 -27.50
CA ALA A 244 -3.58 -7.02 -27.13
C ALA A 244 -4.51 -7.00 -28.36
N GLN A 245 -4.03 -6.45 -29.49
CA GLN A 245 -4.75 -6.42 -30.76
C GLN A 245 -4.90 -7.83 -31.36
N SER A 246 -3.83 -8.62 -31.43
CA SER A 246 -3.87 -9.97 -32.02
C SER A 246 -4.80 -10.91 -31.23
N HIS A 247 -4.90 -10.72 -29.92
CA HIS A 247 -5.82 -11.46 -29.04
C HIS A 247 -7.22 -10.84 -28.91
N ARG A 248 -7.52 -9.75 -29.64
CA ARG A 248 -8.83 -9.07 -29.67
C ARG A 248 -9.30 -8.50 -28.32
N HIS A 249 -8.38 -8.07 -27.46
CA HIS A 249 -8.68 -7.45 -26.16
C HIS A 249 -9.01 -5.95 -26.31
N ALA A 250 -10.20 -5.64 -26.85
CA ALA A 250 -10.58 -4.28 -27.26
C ALA A 250 -10.42 -3.21 -26.15
N GLU A 251 -10.80 -3.52 -24.91
CA GLU A 251 -10.69 -2.57 -23.79
C GLU A 251 -9.23 -2.31 -23.39
N VAL A 252 -8.36 -3.33 -23.47
CA VAL A 252 -6.92 -3.18 -23.24
C VAL A 252 -6.30 -2.32 -24.35
N VAL A 253 -6.68 -2.56 -25.61
CA VAL A 253 -6.24 -1.77 -26.76
C VAL A 253 -6.63 -0.29 -26.59
N LYS A 254 -7.88 0.00 -26.24
CA LYS A 254 -8.35 1.37 -25.96
C LYS A 254 -7.54 2.03 -24.85
N LEU A 255 -7.28 1.30 -23.75
CA LEU A 255 -6.48 1.81 -22.63
C LEU A 255 -5.05 2.13 -23.05
N LEU A 256 -4.37 1.21 -23.75
CA LEU A 256 -3.00 1.40 -24.22
C LEU A 256 -2.90 2.55 -25.23
N GLN A 257 -3.80 2.61 -26.22
CA GLN A 257 -3.85 3.71 -27.18
C GLN A 257 -4.07 5.06 -26.49
N LYS A 258 -4.92 5.11 -25.45
CA LYS A 258 -5.12 6.32 -24.64
C LYS A 258 -3.84 6.72 -23.91
N GLU A 259 -3.16 5.78 -23.25
CA GLU A 259 -1.90 6.06 -22.55
C GLU A 259 -0.76 6.43 -23.49
N MET A 260 -0.72 5.87 -24.71
CA MET A 260 0.25 6.22 -25.76
C MET A 260 -0.03 7.60 -26.36
N LYS A 261 -1.28 7.91 -26.70
CA LYS A 261 -1.67 9.25 -27.17
C LYS A 261 -1.31 10.33 -26.15
N ARG A 262 -1.52 10.07 -24.86
CA ARG A 262 -1.09 10.97 -23.77
C ARG A 262 0.41 11.30 -23.85
N LYS A 263 1.26 10.36 -24.29
CA LYS A 263 2.72 10.56 -24.38
C LYS A 263 3.18 11.17 -25.71
N SER A 264 2.41 11.05 -26.80
CA SER A 264 2.81 11.49 -28.15
C SER A 264 2.64 12.99 -28.42
N HIS A 265 1.99 13.74 -27.52
CA HIS A 265 1.76 15.17 -27.72
C HIS A 265 3.02 16.01 -27.37
N TRP A 266 3.54 16.78 -28.34
CA TRP A 266 4.66 17.72 -28.15
C TRP A 266 4.30 18.89 -27.23
N MET A 267 3.04 19.33 -27.26
CA MET A 267 2.46 20.21 -26.26
C MET A 267 1.50 19.40 -25.39
N PRO A 268 1.69 19.37 -24.06
CA PRO A 268 0.70 18.76 -23.18
C PRO A 268 -0.68 19.37 -23.46
N PRO A 269 -1.77 18.59 -23.49
CA PRO A 269 -3.12 19.15 -23.61
C PRO A 269 -3.32 20.25 -22.56
N LEU A 270 -4.23 21.22 -22.82
CA LEU A 270 -4.45 22.34 -21.89
C LEU A 270 -4.67 21.89 -20.44
N SER A 271 -5.27 20.72 -20.22
CA SER A 271 -5.40 20.09 -18.89
C SER A 271 -4.08 19.69 -18.24
N GLU A 272 -3.08 19.26 -19.00
CA GLU A 272 -1.73 18.94 -18.53
C GLU A 272 -0.85 20.18 -18.41
N LEU A 273 -1.03 21.19 -19.28
CA LEU A 273 -0.39 22.49 -19.14
C LEU A 273 -0.94 23.25 -17.91
N TRP A 274 -2.24 23.12 -17.68
CA TRP A 274 -2.91 23.52 -16.45
C TRP A 274 -2.43 22.69 -15.26
N ALA A 275 -2.21 21.38 -15.41
CA ALA A 275 -1.63 20.55 -14.35
C ALA A 275 -0.15 20.88 -14.06
N LEU A 276 0.60 21.37 -15.06
CA LEU A 276 1.99 21.76 -14.92
C LEU A 276 2.10 23.09 -14.16
N LEU A 277 1.28 24.07 -14.55
CA LEU A 277 1.25 25.39 -13.93
C LEU A 277 0.54 25.38 -12.57
N PHE A 278 -0.65 24.77 -12.52
CA PHE A 278 -1.57 24.81 -11.38
C PHE A 278 -1.75 23.47 -10.68
N GLY A 279 -0.97 22.44 -11.02
CA GLY A 279 -1.05 21.11 -10.41
C GLY A 279 -2.22 20.26 -10.91
N GLY A 280 -2.04 18.93 -10.94
CA GLY A 280 -3.06 17.98 -11.42
C GLY A 280 -4.21 17.76 -10.43
N ALA A 281 -5.18 16.91 -10.80
CA ALA A 281 -6.28 16.52 -9.92
C ALA A 281 -5.75 15.90 -8.61
N GLY A 282 -5.94 16.62 -7.50
CA GLY A 282 -5.44 16.24 -6.18
C GLY A 282 -4.05 16.76 -5.82
N ASP A 283 -3.41 17.58 -6.66
CA ASP A 283 -2.11 18.22 -6.40
C ASP A 283 -2.09 19.69 -6.85
N SER A 284 -3.24 20.37 -6.75
CA SER A 284 -3.39 21.71 -7.29
C SER A 284 -2.61 22.76 -6.48
N LYS A 285 -1.81 23.56 -7.20
CA LYS A 285 -1.13 24.78 -6.74
C LYS A 285 -2.01 26.04 -6.86
N GLY A 286 -3.25 25.90 -7.35
CA GLY A 286 -4.17 27.01 -7.59
C GLY A 286 -4.33 27.95 -6.39
N PRO A 287 -4.66 27.46 -5.19
CA PRO A 287 -4.82 28.33 -4.01
C PRO A 287 -3.55 29.08 -3.62
N LEU A 288 -2.37 28.44 -3.73
CA LEU A 288 -1.09 29.10 -3.50
C LEU A 288 -0.85 30.22 -4.52
N LEU A 289 -1.01 29.92 -5.81
CA LEU A 289 -0.77 30.90 -6.87
C LEU A 289 -1.76 32.06 -6.81
N PHE A 290 -3.03 31.80 -6.47
CA PHE A 290 -4.03 32.83 -6.22
C PHE A 290 -3.61 33.73 -5.05
N PHE A 291 -3.20 33.16 -3.92
CA PHE A 291 -2.71 33.92 -2.76
C PHE A 291 -1.47 34.76 -3.12
N LEU A 292 -0.47 34.16 -3.77
CA LEU A 292 0.74 34.87 -4.19
C LEU A 292 0.42 35.99 -5.19
N GLY A 293 -0.44 35.72 -6.17
CA GLY A 293 -0.88 36.71 -7.16
C GLY A 293 -1.64 37.88 -6.53
N SER A 294 -2.59 37.59 -5.64
CA SER A 294 -3.33 38.59 -4.85
C SER A 294 -2.37 39.48 -4.07
N VAL A 295 -1.43 38.91 -3.32
CA VAL A 295 -0.52 39.70 -2.48
C VAL A 295 0.50 40.49 -3.31
N LEU A 296 1.14 39.85 -4.29
CA LEU A 296 2.25 40.45 -5.04
C LEU A 296 1.80 41.40 -6.15
N LEU A 297 0.71 41.10 -6.85
CA LEU A 297 0.26 41.87 -8.02
C LEU A 297 -0.81 42.90 -7.68
N TRP A 298 -1.43 42.80 -6.49
CA TRP A 298 -2.50 43.72 -6.09
C TRP A 298 -2.27 44.31 -4.70
N GLY A 299 -2.12 43.49 -3.66
CA GLY A 299 -1.98 43.95 -2.28
C GLY A 299 -0.81 44.91 -2.06
N TYR A 300 0.41 44.52 -2.45
CA TYR A 300 1.58 45.39 -2.30
C TYR A 300 1.59 46.61 -3.20
N PRO A 301 1.25 46.51 -4.50
CA PRO A 301 1.11 47.71 -5.33
C PRO A 301 0.12 48.72 -4.76
N MET A 302 -1.06 48.29 -4.29
CA MET A 302 -2.02 49.19 -3.62
C MET A 302 -1.46 49.79 -2.33
N TYR A 303 -0.76 48.99 -1.53
CA TYR A 303 -0.13 49.47 -0.31
C TYR A 303 0.92 50.55 -0.60
N ILE A 304 1.80 50.34 -1.58
CA ILE A 304 2.90 51.25 -1.91
C ILE A 304 2.42 52.51 -2.62
N ILE A 305 1.54 52.37 -3.62
CA ILE A 305 1.14 53.47 -4.51
C ILE A 305 0.06 54.34 -3.87
N ARG A 306 -0.86 53.75 -3.10
CA ARG A 306 -2.01 54.47 -2.53
C ARG A 306 -1.91 54.64 -1.02
N CYS A 307 -1.72 53.55 -0.28
CA CYS A 307 -1.80 53.61 1.18
C CYS A 307 -0.64 54.42 1.81
N ILE A 308 0.61 54.12 1.47
CA ILE A 308 1.78 54.79 2.08
C ILE A 308 1.72 56.31 1.89
N PRO A 309 1.55 56.87 0.67
CA PRO A 309 1.54 58.33 0.49
C PRO A 309 0.50 59.06 1.33
N LEU A 310 -0.66 58.43 1.55
CA LEU A 310 -1.76 59.04 2.31
C LEU A 310 -1.62 58.88 3.82
N THR A 311 -1.10 57.74 4.28
CA THR A 311 -1.22 57.33 5.69
C THR A 311 0.09 57.31 6.46
N TRP A 312 1.24 57.45 5.77
CA TRP A 312 2.55 57.32 6.40
C TRP A 312 2.75 58.27 7.57
N ASN A 313 2.39 59.55 7.41
CA ASN A 313 2.68 60.55 8.44
C ASN A 313 1.79 60.41 9.68
N THR A 314 0.58 59.88 9.53
CA THR A 314 -0.43 59.74 10.60
C THR A 314 -0.39 58.37 11.26
N LEU A 315 -0.13 57.30 10.52
CA LEU A 315 -0.26 55.90 10.96
C LEU A 315 1.08 55.14 10.99
N ARG A 316 2.19 55.81 11.31
CA ARG A 316 3.56 55.22 11.31
C ARG A 316 3.65 53.90 12.08
N LEU A 317 3.07 53.84 13.28
CA LEU A 317 3.12 52.63 14.11
C LEU A 317 2.41 51.46 13.43
N SER A 318 1.25 51.70 12.83
CA SER A 318 0.51 50.68 12.08
C SER A 318 1.31 50.18 10.87
N HIS A 319 2.04 51.06 10.18
CA HIS A 319 2.94 50.65 9.10
C HIS A 319 4.10 49.78 9.59
N TYR A 320 4.73 50.13 10.71
CA TYR A 320 5.78 49.29 11.30
C TYR A 320 5.25 47.92 11.72
N CYS A 321 4.08 47.87 12.35
CA CYS A 321 3.40 46.61 12.68
C CYS A 321 3.10 45.79 11.43
N PHE A 322 2.60 46.42 10.37
CA PHE A 322 2.32 45.74 9.09
C PHE A 322 3.60 45.15 8.50
N LEU A 323 4.67 45.92 8.37
CA LEU A 323 5.93 45.45 7.80
C LEU A 323 6.55 44.31 8.64
N TYR A 324 6.50 44.41 9.96
CA TYR A 324 6.98 43.36 10.87
C TYR A 324 6.23 42.04 10.68
N TRP A 325 4.90 42.07 10.76
CA TRP A 325 4.08 40.87 10.57
C TRP A 325 4.13 40.35 9.13
N ASN A 326 4.36 41.22 8.15
CA ASN A 326 4.59 40.81 6.78
C ASN A 326 5.92 40.05 6.60
N ALA A 327 6.99 40.49 7.26
CA ALA A 327 8.26 39.75 7.27
C ALA A 327 8.10 38.37 7.94
N ILE A 328 7.41 38.29 9.08
CA ILE A 328 7.12 37.02 9.76
C ILE A 328 6.27 36.11 8.87
N MET A 329 5.26 36.65 8.20
CA MET A 329 4.40 35.91 7.28
C MET A 329 5.23 35.19 6.21
N TRP A 330 6.11 35.91 5.49
CA TRP A 330 6.93 35.33 4.43
C TRP A 330 7.98 34.35 4.95
N MET A 331 8.63 34.68 6.05
CA MET A 331 9.59 33.78 6.69
C MET A 331 8.92 32.46 7.09
N SER A 332 7.75 32.56 7.72
CA SER A 332 6.96 31.41 8.14
C SER A 332 6.44 30.59 6.96
N TRP A 333 5.97 31.25 5.90
CA TRP A 333 5.57 30.59 4.66
C TRP A 333 6.73 29.80 4.03
N LEU A 334 7.90 30.43 3.90
CA LEU A 334 9.07 29.82 3.28
C LEU A 334 9.54 28.59 4.06
N ILE A 335 9.63 28.72 5.38
CA ILE A 335 10.01 27.61 6.25
C ILE A 335 8.92 26.52 6.18
N ALA A 336 7.65 26.88 6.26
CA ALA A 336 6.56 25.91 6.25
C ALA A 336 6.48 25.12 4.92
N ASN A 337 6.80 25.76 3.81
CA ASN A 337 6.85 25.14 2.49
C ASN A 337 8.01 24.13 2.37
N ARG A 338 9.16 24.40 2.97
CA ARG A 338 10.39 23.61 2.78
C ARG A 338 10.67 22.59 3.88
N ARG A 339 10.10 22.79 5.08
CA ARG A 339 10.40 21.94 6.25
C ARG A 339 9.77 20.56 6.09
N ASP A 340 10.51 19.54 6.52
CA ASP A 340 9.97 18.18 6.61
C ASP A 340 8.84 18.15 7.65
N PRO A 341 7.60 17.77 7.27
CA PRO A 341 6.46 17.68 8.18
C PRO A 341 6.58 16.58 9.24
N GLY A 342 7.57 15.69 9.11
CA GLY A 342 7.74 14.48 9.92
C GLY A 342 7.40 13.24 9.10
N TYR A 343 8.00 13.09 7.92
CA TYR A 343 7.82 11.89 7.12
C TYR A 343 8.39 10.65 7.82
N ILE A 344 7.70 9.52 7.67
CA ILE A 344 8.13 8.24 8.23
C ILE A 344 9.26 7.67 7.35
N PRO A 345 10.31 7.06 7.95
CA PRO A 345 11.34 6.36 7.20
C PRO A 345 10.74 5.18 6.40
N GLN A 346 11.24 5.00 5.17
CA GLN A 346 10.85 3.90 4.29
C GLN A 346 11.73 2.68 4.57
N ASN A 347 11.21 1.48 4.31
CA ASN A 347 11.96 0.22 4.43
C ASN A 347 12.58 0.04 5.84
N SER A 348 11.87 0.45 6.90
CA SER A 348 12.35 0.30 8.27
C SER A 348 12.40 -1.18 8.67
N GLU A 349 13.34 -1.55 9.54
CA GLU A 349 13.42 -2.92 10.05
C GLU A 349 12.13 -3.33 10.77
N THR A 350 11.52 -2.39 11.50
CA THR A 350 10.21 -2.54 12.15
C THR A 350 9.09 -2.89 11.16
N TYR A 351 9.09 -2.35 9.95
CA TYR A 351 8.14 -2.69 8.89
C TYR A 351 8.31 -4.15 8.44
N TYR A 352 9.55 -4.57 8.18
CA TYR A 352 9.84 -5.94 7.77
C TYR A 352 9.55 -6.96 8.88
N ARG A 353 9.87 -6.62 10.15
CA ARG A 353 9.50 -7.43 11.32
C ARG A 353 7.98 -7.58 11.42
N ALA A 354 7.21 -6.50 11.26
CA ALA A 354 5.75 -6.56 11.27
C ALA A 354 5.20 -7.43 10.13
N ILE A 355 5.79 -7.40 8.93
CA ILE A 355 5.42 -8.31 7.84
C ILE A 355 5.72 -9.77 8.19
N ARG A 356 6.91 -10.05 8.73
CA ARG A 356 7.32 -11.40 9.16
C ARG A 356 6.39 -11.96 10.24
N GLN A 357 5.77 -11.10 11.04
CA GLN A 357 4.82 -11.48 12.08
C GLN A 357 3.40 -11.74 11.55
N ILE A 358 3.00 -11.19 10.39
CA ILE A 358 1.65 -11.34 9.81
C ILE A 358 1.16 -12.79 9.85
N PRO A 359 1.99 -13.78 9.49
CA PRO A 359 1.52 -15.15 9.47
C PRO A 359 1.24 -15.81 10.81
N TYR A 360 1.92 -15.36 11.86
CA TYR A 360 1.79 -15.93 13.20
C TYR A 360 0.52 -15.45 13.92
N TYR A 361 -0.27 -14.56 13.30
CA TYR A 361 -1.59 -14.14 13.79
C TYR A 361 -2.64 -15.22 13.47
N ASP A 362 -2.57 -16.33 14.21
CA ASP A 362 -3.29 -17.59 13.96
C ASP A 362 -4.82 -17.57 14.18
N LYS A 363 -5.45 -16.42 14.49
CA LYS A 363 -6.91 -16.35 14.66
C LYS A 363 -7.51 -15.10 14.04
N TRP A 364 -8.14 -15.27 12.89
CA TRP A 364 -8.91 -14.26 12.14
C TRP A 364 -10.23 -13.83 12.83
N LYS A 365 -10.20 -13.59 14.14
CA LYS A 365 -11.29 -12.93 14.90
C LYS A 365 -10.94 -11.50 15.33
N LYS A 366 -9.65 -11.14 15.50
CA LYS A 366 -9.21 -9.75 15.73
C LYS A 366 -8.65 -9.12 14.44
N ARG A 367 -9.48 -9.07 13.40
CA ARG A 367 -9.14 -8.56 12.06
C ARG A 367 -8.58 -7.13 12.10
N ASN A 368 -7.51 -6.88 11.34
CA ASN A 368 -7.12 -5.61 10.72
C ASN A 368 -6.20 -4.62 11.48
N ALA A 369 -5.83 -4.79 12.74
CA ALA A 369 -5.06 -3.75 13.44
C ALA A 369 -3.67 -3.48 12.81
N ILE A 370 -2.88 -4.52 12.51
CA ILE A 370 -1.51 -4.37 11.99
C ILE A 370 -1.50 -4.13 10.48
N LEU A 371 -2.31 -4.88 9.73
CA LEU A 371 -2.47 -4.71 8.28
C LEU A 371 -2.99 -3.31 7.92
N SER A 372 -3.89 -2.73 8.72
CA SER A 372 -4.37 -1.36 8.50
C SER A 372 -3.30 -0.28 8.77
N ARG A 373 -2.26 -0.61 9.57
CA ARG A 373 -1.13 0.27 9.87
C ARG A 373 0.00 0.14 8.85
N LEU A 374 0.15 -0.98 8.16
CA LEU A 374 1.14 -1.11 7.09
C LEU A 374 0.78 -0.21 5.90
N CYS A 375 1.72 0.61 5.43
CA CYS A 375 1.60 1.34 4.17
C CYS A 375 2.41 0.63 3.10
N HIS A 376 1.71 0.00 2.15
CA HIS A 376 2.35 -0.72 1.04
C HIS A 376 3.01 0.22 0.02
N THR A 377 2.53 1.46 -0.12
CA THR A 377 3.11 2.45 -1.05
C THR A 377 4.48 2.94 -0.59
N CYS A 378 4.62 3.25 0.71
CA CYS A 378 5.86 3.80 1.27
C CYS A 378 6.71 2.75 1.99
N ARG A 379 6.20 1.53 2.17
CA ARG A 379 6.81 0.49 3.01
C ARG A 379 7.15 1.00 4.41
N CYS A 380 6.16 1.65 5.00
CA CYS A 380 6.25 2.23 6.34
C CYS A 380 5.20 1.58 7.24
N LEU A 381 5.54 1.36 8.51
CA LEU A 381 4.56 1.03 9.53
C LEU A 381 4.00 2.32 10.11
N ARG A 382 2.67 2.49 10.09
CA ARG A 382 2.01 3.74 10.46
C ARG A 382 1.60 3.73 11.94
N PRO A 383 2.07 4.71 12.74
CA PRO A 383 1.46 5.06 14.03
C PRO A 383 -0.05 5.29 13.92
N LEU A 384 -0.75 5.31 15.06
CA LEU A 384 -2.19 5.58 15.14
C LEU A 384 -2.63 6.85 14.36
N ARG A 385 -1.86 7.94 14.50
CA ARG A 385 -2.17 9.25 13.90
C ARG A 385 -1.50 9.47 12.53
N ALA A 386 -0.79 8.46 12.00
CA ALA A 386 -0.08 8.58 10.74
C ALA A 386 -0.96 8.28 9.53
N LYS A 387 -0.76 9.03 8.45
CA LYS A 387 -1.45 8.81 7.18
C LYS A 387 -0.52 8.98 5.99
N HIS A 388 -0.85 8.27 4.91
CA HIS A 388 -0.25 8.48 3.60
C HIS A 388 -0.89 9.71 2.96
N CYS A 389 -0.12 10.78 2.79
CA CYS A 389 -0.55 11.93 2.02
C CYS A 389 -0.47 11.58 0.53
N ARG A 390 -1.61 11.65 -0.16
CA ARG A 390 -1.69 11.36 -1.61
C ARG A 390 -0.94 12.40 -2.46
N ILE A 391 -0.88 13.64 -1.96
CA ILE A 391 -0.27 14.79 -2.64
C ILE A 391 1.25 14.64 -2.59
N CYS A 392 1.81 14.57 -1.39
CA CYS A 392 3.25 14.39 -1.18
C CYS A 392 3.74 12.94 -1.44
N LYS A 393 2.82 12.00 -1.72
CA LYS A 393 3.09 10.55 -1.92
C LYS A 393 3.96 9.92 -0.82
N ARG A 394 3.82 10.41 0.41
CA ARG A 394 4.59 9.97 1.59
C ARG A 394 3.72 9.84 2.83
N CYS A 395 4.12 8.95 3.73
CA CYS A 395 3.51 8.83 5.05
C CYS A 395 4.08 9.87 6.02
N VAL A 396 3.20 10.58 6.74
CA VAL A 396 3.56 11.55 7.79
C VAL A 396 3.14 10.96 9.13
N ALA A 397 4.03 11.02 10.14
CA ALA A 397 3.84 10.39 11.44
C ALA A 397 2.64 10.94 12.23
N TYR A 398 2.46 12.25 12.16
CA TYR A 398 1.28 12.95 12.66
C TYR A 398 0.73 13.76 11.52
N PHE A 399 -0.27 13.21 10.84
CA PHE A 399 -0.83 13.86 9.67
C PHE A 399 -2.07 14.65 10.06
N ASP A 400 -1.98 15.97 10.04
CA ASP A 400 -3.16 16.81 10.14
C ASP A 400 -3.86 16.91 8.79
N HIS A 401 -3.33 17.73 7.88
CA HIS A 401 -3.83 17.88 6.51
C HIS A 401 -2.70 18.30 5.55
N HIS A 402 -2.96 18.28 4.25
CA HIS A 402 -2.12 19.00 3.29
C HIS A 402 -2.69 20.38 3.07
N CYS A 403 -1.89 21.43 3.29
CA CYS A 403 -2.32 22.81 3.13
C CYS A 403 -1.92 23.31 1.73
N PRO A 404 -2.89 23.68 0.88
CA PRO A 404 -2.58 24.14 -0.47
C PRO A 404 -1.98 25.55 -0.51
N PHE A 405 -2.16 26.38 0.54
CA PHE A 405 -1.61 27.75 0.60
C PHE A 405 -0.11 27.81 0.92
N ILE A 406 0.42 26.79 1.61
CA ILE A 406 1.87 26.61 1.77
C ILE A 406 2.41 25.48 0.89
N TYR A 407 1.53 24.73 0.22
CA TYR A 407 1.83 23.58 -0.64
C TYR A 407 2.70 22.51 0.04
N ASN A 408 2.39 22.20 1.31
CA ASN A 408 3.09 21.18 2.10
C ASN A 408 2.12 20.54 3.12
N CYS A 409 2.50 19.40 3.71
CA CYS A 409 1.76 18.79 4.80
C CYS A 409 1.94 19.54 6.11
N ILE A 410 0.88 19.60 6.89
CA ILE A 410 0.89 20.03 8.28
C ILE A 410 1.09 18.78 9.14
N GLY A 411 2.32 18.62 9.63
CA GLY A 411 2.68 17.59 10.61
C GLY A 411 3.38 18.20 11.81
N VAL A 412 3.86 17.38 12.75
CA VAL A 412 4.34 17.88 14.06
C VAL A 412 5.43 18.94 13.91
N ARG A 413 6.37 18.72 12.98
CA ARG A 413 7.51 19.62 12.76
C ARG A 413 7.16 20.90 12.01
N ASN A 414 5.99 20.93 11.37
CA ASN A 414 5.59 22.02 10.49
C ASN A 414 4.41 22.86 11.01
N ARG A 415 3.64 22.35 11.98
CA ARG A 415 2.42 23.00 12.50
C ARG A 415 2.66 24.41 13.05
N MET A 416 3.81 24.65 13.66
CA MET A 416 4.17 25.95 14.23
C MET A 416 4.37 27.04 13.17
N TRP A 417 5.10 26.69 12.11
CA TRP A 417 5.35 27.62 11.00
C TRP A 417 4.08 27.89 10.21
N PHE A 418 3.23 26.87 10.05
CA PHE A 418 1.90 27.06 9.48
C PHE A 418 1.03 27.99 10.34
N PHE A 419 1.01 27.79 11.66
CA PHE A 419 0.28 28.67 12.58
C PHE A 419 0.75 30.12 12.48
N LEU A 420 2.07 30.35 12.57
CA LEU A 420 2.64 31.69 12.45
C LEU A 420 2.31 32.33 11.10
N PHE A 421 2.37 31.57 10.01
CA PHE A 421 1.98 32.05 8.68
C PHE A 421 0.52 32.52 8.67
N VAL A 422 -0.43 31.68 9.07
CA VAL A 422 -1.88 32.01 9.04
C VAL A 422 -2.22 33.17 9.98
N MET A 423 -1.64 33.19 11.18
CA MET A 423 -1.83 34.28 12.13
C MET A 423 -1.28 35.60 11.58
N SER A 424 -0.10 35.58 10.96
CA SER A 424 0.49 36.78 10.36
C SER A 424 -0.33 37.28 9.17
N VAL A 425 -0.91 36.38 8.36
CA VAL A 425 -1.88 36.75 7.31
C VAL A 425 -3.09 37.46 7.93
N ALA A 426 -3.69 36.89 8.98
CA ALA A 426 -4.85 37.47 9.65
C ALA A 426 -4.57 38.88 10.21
N ILE A 427 -3.42 39.06 10.87
CA ILE A 427 -2.99 40.36 11.41
C ILE A 427 -2.75 41.37 10.27
N ASN A 428 -2.02 40.98 9.23
CA ASN A 428 -1.77 41.85 8.09
C ASN A 428 -3.06 42.25 7.37
N CYS A 429 -4.00 41.32 7.15
CA CYS A 429 -5.30 41.64 6.56
C CYS A 429 -6.13 42.57 7.45
N THR A 430 -6.06 42.42 8.78
CA THR A 430 -6.71 43.36 9.72
C THR A 430 -6.14 44.77 9.57
N LEU A 431 -4.82 44.91 9.45
CA LEU A 431 -4.16 46.19 9.18
C LEU A 431 -4.50 46.72 7.79
N SER A 432 -4.57 45.87 6.76
CA SER A 432 -5.00 46.26 5.42
C SER A 432 -6.43 46.81 5.39
N ILE A 433 -7.35 46.21 6.14
CA ILE A 433 -8.72 46.73 6.30
C ILE A 433 -8.69 48.10 6.96
N TYR A 434 -7.92 48.25 8.04
CA TYR A 434 -7.77 49.52 8.73
C TYR A 434 -7.24 50.62 7.79
N PHE A 435 -6.20 50.33 7.02
CA PHE A 435 -5.66 51.23 6.02
C PHE A 435 -6.67 51.57 4.92
N ALA A 436 -7.39 50.58 4.39
CA ALA A 436 -8.38 50.79 3.34
C ALA A 436 -9.54 51.68 3.82
N CYS A 437 -10.06 51.44 5.04
CA CYS A 437 -11.08 52.29 5.65
C CYS A 437 -10.59 53.72 5.87
N TYR A 438 -9.34 53.90 6.27
CA TYR A 438 -8.76 55.24 6.45
C TYR A 438 -8.56 55.96 5.11
N CYS A 439 -8.12 55.26 4.06
CA CYS A 439 -8.03 55.84 2.71
C CYS A 439 -9.41 56.23 2.16
N LEU A 440 -10.44 55.40 2.39
CA LEU A 440 -11.83 55.73 2.04
C LEU A 440 -12.36 56.95 2.81
N TYR A 441 -11.95 57.12 4.06
CA TYR A 441 -12.30 58.30 4.86
C TYR A 441 -11.69 59.60 4.28
N LEU A 442 -10.46 59.53 3.76
CA LEU A 442 -9.75 60.69 3.22
C LEU A 442 -10.13 61.05 1.78
N GLU A 443 -10.17 60.06 0.88
CA GLU A 443 -10.41 60.28 -0.56
C GLU A 443 -11.86 60.04 -0.98
N GLY A 444 -12.70 59.52 -0.09
CA GLY A 444 -14.07 59.11 -0.40
C GLY A 444 -14.15 57.76 -1.14
N PHE A 445 -15.28 57.50 -1.79
CA PHE A 445 -15.55 56.21 -2.43
C PHE A 445 -14.75 56.00 -3.71
N GLY A 446 -13.72 55.14 -3.63
CA GLY A 446 -13.00 54.62 -4.79
C GLY A 446 -13.30 53.14 -5.02
N ILE A 447 -13.62 52.75 -6.26
CA ILE A 447 -13.91 51.34 -6.63
C ILE A 447 -12.74 50.42 -6.26
N LEU A 448 -11.49 50.87 -6.46
CA LEU A 448 -10.29 50.11 -6.12
C LEU A 448 -10.19 49.83 -4.60
N TYR A 449 -10.53 50.81 -3.77
CA TYR A 449 -10.55 50.65 -2.31
C TYR A 449 -11.64 49.69 -1.86
N MET A 450 -12.82 49.73 -2.49
CA MET A 450 -13.90 48.79 -2.19
C MET A 450 -13.55 47.35 -2.56
N LEU A 451 -12.91 47.14 -3.72
CA LEU A 451 -12.42 45.82 -4.14
C LEU A 451 -11.34 45.30 -3.19
N GLY A 452 -10.35 46.12 -2.85
CA GLY A 452 -9.30 45.75 -1.89
C GLY A 452 -9.84 45.50 -0.48
N LEU A 453 -10.84 46.25 -0.04
CA LEU A 453 -11.50 46.05 1.24
C LEU A 453 -12.26 44.72 1.28
N LEU A 454 -13.04 44.40 0.23
CA LEU A 454 -13.77 43.13 0.13
C LEU A 454 -12.82 41.92 0.17
N GLU A 455 -11.73 42.00 -0.58
CA GLU A 455 -10.67 40.99 -0.58
C GLU A 455 -10.01 40.84 0.79
N ALA A 456 -9.59 41.96 1.40
CA ALA A 456 -8.95 41.96 2.70
C ALA A 456 -9.87 41.42 3.81
N ILE A 457 -11.17 41.75 3.80
CA ILE A 457 -12.18 41.19 4.71
C ILE A 457 -12.27 39.68 4.54
N THR A 458 -12.29 39.18 3.30
CA THR A 458 -12.40 37.76 3.01
C THR A 458 -11.19 36.98 3.56
N PHE A 459 -9.97 37.43 3.25
CA PHE A 459 -8.75 36.81 3.77
C PHE A 459 -8.59 36.99 5.28
N CYS A 460 -9.00 38.13 5.84
CA CYS A 460 -8.98 38.38 7.28
C CYS A 460 -9.89 37.39 8.03
N ALA A 461 -11.13 37.23 7.57
CA ALA A 461 -12.08 36.30 8.17
C ALA A 461 -11.57 34.86 8.13
N LEU A 462 -11.09 34.40 6.96
CA LEU A 462 -10.49 33.07 6.82
C LEU A 462 -9.25 32.89 7.70
N GLY A 463 -8.37 33.89 7.75
CA GLY A 463 -7.16 33.88 8.56
C GLY A 463 -7.46 33.76 10.06
N TRP A 464 -8.40 34.55 10.58
CA TRP A 464 -8.79 34.48 11.99
C TRP A 464 -9.52 33.18 12.33
N ILE A 465 -10.42 32.68 11.46
CA ILE A 465 -11.07 31.38 11.65
C ILE A 465 -10.01 30.27 11.75
N LEU A 466 -9.03 30.24 10.83
CA LEU A 466 -7.96 29.24 10.84
C LEU A 466 -7.01 29.39 12.05
N THR A 467 -6.72 30.62 12.47
CA THR A 467 -5.90 30.90 13.65
C THR A 467 -6.59 30.40 14.92
N CYS A 468 -7.85 30.78 15.15
CA CYS A 468 -8.62 30.38 16.31
C CYS A 468 -8.85 28.88 16.36
N THR A 469 -9.17 28.25 15.22
CA THR A 469 -9.30 26.79 15.15
C THR A 469 -7.96 26.08 15.41
N SER A 470 -6.84 26.61 14.92
CA SER A 470 -5.51 26.05 15.24
C SER A 470 -5.18 26.13 16.73
N VAL A 471 -5.52 27.23 17.41
CA VAL A 471 -5.39 27.35 18.88
C VAL A 471 -6.31 26.34 19.58
N LEU A 472 -7.55 26.19 19.14
CA LEU A 472 -8.47 25.19 19.70
C LEU A 472 -7.93 23.76 19.53
N HIS A 473 -7.41 23.43 18.35
CA HIS A 473 -6.79 22.13 18.06
C HIS A 473 -5.58 21.88 18.96
N ALA A 474 -4.76 22.91 19.17
CA ALA A 474 -3.65 22.87 20.11
C ALA A 474 -4.12 22.62 21.54
N CYS A 475 -5.11 23.37 22.04
CA CYS A 475 -5.71 23.18 23.36
C CYS A 475 -6.29 21.77 23.55
N MET A 476 -6.88 21.20 22.49
CA MET A 476 -7.50 19.87 22.55
C MET A 476 -6.54 18.72 22.26
N ASN A 477 -5.31 18.98 21.79
CA ASN A 477 -4.37 18.00 21.22
C ASN A 477 -5.03 17.08 20.19
N LEU A 478 -5.66 17.69 19.19
CA LEU A 478 -6.31 17.00 18.07
C LEU A 478 -5.83 17.54 16.74
N THR A 479 -5.79 16.67 15.73
CA THR A 479 -5.75 17.11 14.34
C THR A 479 -7.11 17.64 13.88
N THR A 480 -7.11 18.51 12.89
CA THR A 480 -8.29 18.94 12.13
C THR A 480 -9.11 17.72 11.68
N ASN A 481 -8.42 16.72 11.15
CA ASN A 481 -9.02 15.48 10.69
C ASN A 481 -9.68 14.66 11.80
N GLU A 482 -9.10 14.60 12.98
CA GLU A 482 -9.65 13.93 14.16
C GLU A 482 -10.87 14.66 14.70
N MET A 483 -10.84 15.99 14.72
CA MET A 483 -11.95 16.79 15.20
C MET A 483 -13.20 16.64 14.30
N PHE A 484 -13.05 16.83 12.99
CA PHE A 484 -14.18 16.74 12.05
C PHE A 484 -14.70 15.31 11.85
N ASN A 485 -13.83 14.31 12.00
CA ASN A 485 -14.17 12.91 11.72
C ASN A 485 -13.93 11.99 12.91
N TYR A 486 -14.15 12.45 14.15
CA TYR A 486 -13.85 11.68 15.37
C TYR A 486 -14.47 10.27 15.36
N LYS A 487 -15.65 10.10 14.74
CA LYS A 487 -16.32 8.80 14.61
C LYS A 487 -15.52 7.76 13.81
N ARG A 488 -14.62 8.21 12.95
CA ARG A 488 -13.74 7.38 12.11
C ARG A 488 -12.54 6.82 12.89
N TYR A 489 -12.22 7.36 14.07
CA TYR A 489 -11.04 6.99 14.84
C TYR A 489 -11.45 6.22 16.10
N PRO A 490 -11.37 4.88 16.10
CA PRO A 490 -11.79 4.06 17.24
C PRO A 490 -11.00 4.39 18.52
N TYR A 491 -9.74 4.83 18.38
CA TYR A 491 -8.88 5.21 19.50
C TYR A 491 -9.29 6.51 20.22
N LEU A 492 -10.25 7.27 19.67
CA LEU A 492 -10.84 8.44 20.33
C LEU A 492 -12.12 8.10 21.11
N ARG A 493 -12.35 6.80 21.37
CA ARG A 493 -13.56 6.31 22.04
C ARG A 493 -13.19 5.35 23.17
N ASP A 494 -13.89 5.47 24.28
CA ASP A 494 -13.78 4.53 25.40
C ASP A 494 -14.49 3.19 25.07
N LYS A 495 -14.34 2.19 25.95
CA LYS A 495 -15.01 0.87 25.82
C LYS A 495 -16.55 0.98 25.79
N ARG A 496 -17.13 2.13 26.20
CA ARG A 496 -18.56 2.44 26.20
C ARG A 496 -18.99 3.29 25.00
N GLY A 497 -18.08 3.59 24.07
CA GLY A 497 -18.33 4.38 22.87
C GLY A 497 -18.36 5.91 23.09
N ARG A 498 -18.08 6.40 24.30
CA ARG A 498 -18.01 7.82 24.61
C ARG A 498 -16.69 8.40 24.11
N TYR A 499 -16.72 9.68 23.73
CA TYR A 499 -15.53 10.38 23.27
C TYR A 499 -14.51 10.51 24.39
N GLN A 500 -13.27 10.09 24.11
CA GLN A 500 -12.14 10.24 25.01
C GLN A 500 -10.89 10.51 24.16
N ASN A 501 -10.21 11.63 24.39
CA ASN A 501 -8.93 11.90 23.75
C ASN A 501 -7.78 11.34 24.62
N PRO A 502 -7.16 10.20 24.25
CA PRO A 502 -6.06 9.62 25.04
C PRO A 502 -4.77 10.45 24.98
N PHE A 503 -4.68 11.42 24.06
CA PHE A 503 -3.50 12.27 23.90
C PHE A 503 -3.59 13.58 24.69
N SER A 504 -4.74 13.94 25.23
CA SER A 504 -4.91 15.20 25.96
C SER A 504 -4.35 15.10 27.38
N ARG A 505 -3.48 16.04 27.74
CA ARG A 505 -2.94 16.24 29.11
C ARG A 505 -3.54 17.48 29.79
N GLY A 506 -4.65 17.99 29.27
CA GLY A 506 -5.25 19.26 29.68
C GLY A 506 -4.79 20.44 28.82
N PRO A 507 -5.58 21.52 28.76
CA PRO A 507 -5.44 22.58 27.75
C PRO A 507 -4.08 23.29 27.79
N ILE A 508 -3.56 23.58 28.98
CA ILE A 508 -2.28 24.29 29.17
C ILE A 508 -1.11 23.41 28.71
N MET A 509 -1.08 22.15 29.16
CA MET A 509 -0.01 21.23 28.77
C MET A 509 -0.04 20.93 27.27
N ASN A 510 -1.23 20.78 26.69
CA ASN A 510 -1.38 20.57 25.26
C ASN A 510 -0.86 21.77 24.44
N LEU A 511 -1.09 23.01 24.90
CA LEU A 511 -0.53 24.22 24.27
C LEU A 511 0.99 24.23 24.37
N ILE A 512 1.56 23.95 25.54
CA ILE A 512 3.02 23.87 25.71
C ILE A 512 3.60 22.80 24.77
N GLU A 513 2.97 21.63 24.68
CA GLU A 513 3.39 20.60 23.74
C GLU A 513 3.25 21.02 22.28
N PHE A 514 2.21 21.78 21.94
CA PHE A 514 2.00 22.26 20.58
C PHE A 514 3.08 23.25 20.15
N PHE A 515 3.38 24.23 21.01
CA PHE A 515 4.21 25.40 20.69
C PHE A 515 5.70 25.26 21.08
N VAL A 516 6.02 24.48 22.11
CA VAL A 516 7.35 24.44 22.74
C VAL A 516 8.04 23.08 22.54
N CYS A 517 7.33 21.97 22.79
CA CYS A 517 7.91 20.64 22.67
C CYS A 517 7.72 20.06 21.27
N LEU A 518 8.70 20.27 20.37
CA LEU A 518 8.85 19.38 19.22
C LEU A 518 9.25 18.00 19.76
N PRO A 519 8.52 16.90 19.45
CA PRO A 519 8.95 15.57 19.82
C PRO A 519 10.12 15.19 18.92
N ASP A 520 11.31 15.71 19.24
CA ASP A 520 12.57 15.19 18.75
C ASP A 520 12.94 14.02 19.65
N LYS A 521 12.22 12.93 19.39
CA LYS A 521 12.47 11.51 19.71
C LYS A 521 11.11 10.83 19.72
N PHE A 522 10.62 10.52 18.52
CA PHE A 522 9.84 9.29 18.40
C PHE A 522 10.86 8.17 18.58
N ASP A 523 11.19 7.84 19.83
CA ASP A 523 11.91 6.61 20.10
C ASP A 523 11.02 5.47 19.58
N GLU A 524 11.58 4.66 18.69
CA GLU A 524 10.88 3.54 18.06
C GLU A 524 10.31 2.53 19.10
N GLN A 525 10.74 2.64 20.36
CA GLN A 525 10.33 1.80 21.49
C GLN A 525 8.92 2.15 22.03
N ASP A 526 8.49 3.40 22.01
CA ASP A 526 7.18 3.81 22.55
C ASP A 526 5.99 3.51 21.61
N LEU A 527 6.27 3.16 20.36
CA LEU A 527 5.25 2.83 19.35
C LEU A 527 4.61 1.44 19.55
N PHE A 528 5.20 0.59 20.40
CA PHE A 528 4.83 -0.83 20.51
C PHE A 528 4.54 -1.33 21.93
N TYR A 529 4.85 -0.57 22.99
CA TYR A 529 4.56 -0.97 24.39
C TYR A 529 3.19 -0.51 24.92
N GLY A 530 2.22 -0.31 24.02
CA GLY A 530 0.85 0.10 24.37
C GLY A 530 -0.19 -1.03 24.35
N GLU A 531 0.19 -2.31 24.37
CA GLU A 531 -0.75 -3.46 24.39
C GLU A 531 -0.92 -4.04 25.81
N ASN A 532 -1.13 -3.18 26.81
CA ASN A 532 -1.64 -3.58 28.13
C ASN A 532 -2.96 -2.85 28.49
N ILE A 533 -3.94 -2.81 27.58
CA ILE A 533 -5.35 -2.40 27.87
C ILE A 533 -6.39 -3.19 27.05
#